data_AF-A0A9D8C1J5-F1
#
_entry.id   AF-A0A9D8C1J5-F1
#
_cell.length_a   1.000
_cell.length_b   1.000
_cell.length_c   1.000
_cell.angle_alpha   90.00
_cell.angle_beta   90.00
_cell.angle_gamma   90.00
#
_symmetry.space_group_name_H-M   'P 1'
#
loop_
_entity.id
_entity.type
_entity.pdbx_description
1 polymer ?
#
loop_
_entity_poly.entity_id
_entity_poly.type
_entity_poly.pdbx_seq_one_letter_code
_entity_poly.pdbx_strand_id
1 'polypeptide(L)'
;MKRLFILAGLLVTLLGGCSKLDGPDRCVGTNYDIQFTKNPAIGGVNNGSITVLYPRGDTLKYAVNNGTPQQSPNLTGLAPGNNIVKVINQKGCSDTIHVMIAAYGPKYAAVRQLMIGYCGPCHLNGGSSGGKNLDTDSSIVASWDRIRIRCVNGLPTFMPQNGQLTAIDKQKITDWVNAGHRLTD
;
A
#
# COMPACT_ATOMS: atom_id res chain seq x y z
N MET A 1 -88.19 38.81 0.93
CA MET A 1 -87.28 37.76 1.45
C MET A 1 -86.40 37.26 0.31
N LYS A 2 -85.19 37.81 0.12
CA LYS A 2 -84.18 37.28 -0.81
C LYS A 2 -82.93 37.01 0.01
N ARG A 3 -82.61 35.73 0.22
CA ARG A 3 -81.45 35.28 1.00
C ARG A 3 -80.20 35.44 0.14
N LEU A 4 -79.29 36.29 0.61
CA LEU A 4 -77.94 36.48 0.08
C LEU A 4 -77.08 35.32 0.57
N PHE A 5 -76.63 34.44 -0.34
CA PHE A 5 -75.68 33.38 -0.03
C PHE A 5 -74.26 33.86 -0.36
N ILE A 6 -73.46 34.11 0.67
CA ILE A 6 -72.03 34.37 0.58
C ILE A 6 -71.33 33.00 0.60
N LEU A 7 -70.84 32.53 -0.55
CA LEU A 7 -69.92 31.38 -0.60
C LEU A 7 -68.51 31.91 -0.35
N ALA A 8 -67.98 31.64 0.86
CA ALA A 8 -66.58 31.88 1.18
C ALA A 8 -65.70 30.90 0.39
N GLY A 9 -64.97 31.40 -0.62
CA GLY A 9 -63.97 30.63 -1.35
C GLY A 9 -62.79 30.32 -0.42
N LEU A 10 -62.65 29.06 -0.04
CA LEU A 10 -61.50 28.55 0.72
C LEU A 10 -60.25 28.66 -0.16
N LEU A 11 -59.41 29.67 0.08
CA LEU A 11 -58.10 29.81 -0.54
C LEU A 11 -57.19 28.71 0.00
N VAL A 12 -57.14 27.57 -0.70
CA VAL A 12 -56.17 26.50 -0.44
C VAL A 12 -54.79 27.06 -0.78
N THR A 13 -54.09 27.55 0.23
CA THR A 13 -52.65 27.82 0.13
C THR A 13 -51.95 26.49 -0.04
N LEU A 14 -51.54 26.19 -1.28
CA LEU A 14 -50.55 25.15 -1.55
C LEU A 14 -49.26 25.55 -0.82
N LEU A 15 -49.10 25.06 0.40
CA LEU A 15 -47.80 24.95 1.06
C LEU A 15 -47.01 23.93 0.24
N GLY A 16 -46.38 24.40 -0.84
CA GLY A 16 -45.30 23.68 -1.49
C GLY A 16 -44.22 23.49 -0.44
N GLY A 17 -44.24 22.36 0.24
CA GLY A 17 -43.15 21.96 1.11
C GLY A 17 -41.88 22.00 0.29
N CYS A 18 -40.89 22.78 0.72
CA CYS A 18 -39.55 22.71 0.18
C CYS A 18 -39.02 21.31 0.47
N SER A 19 -39.24 20.35 -0.45
CA SER A 19 -38.39 19.18 -0.50
C SER A 19 -36.98 19.73 -0.69
N LYS A 20 -36.11 19.50 0.29
CA LYS A 20 -34.69 19.70 0.11
C LYS A 20 -34.31 18.81 -1.07
N LEU A 21 -34.26 19.39 -2.26
CA LEU A 21 -33.64 18.74 -3.39
C LEU A 21 -32.18 18.68 -2.96
N ASP A 22 -31.75 17.52 -2.48
CA ASP A 22 -30.34 17.28 -2.27
C ASP A 22 -29.68 17.57 -3.63
N GLY A 23 -28.90 18.65 -3.68
CA GLY A 23 -28.19 19.03 -4.90
C GLY A 23 -27.36 17.85 -5.40
N PRO A 24 -27.01 17.82 -6.69
CA PRO A 24 -26.24 16.73 -7.26
C PRO A 24 -25.02 16.43 -6.38
N ASP A 25 -24.82 15.16 -6.01
CA ASP A 25 -23.74 14.76 -5.11
C ASP A 25 -22.41 15.28 -5.64
N ARG A 26 -21.79 16.16 -4.86
CA ARG A 26 -20.53 16.84 -5.23
C ARG A 26 -19.35 15.89 -5.33
N CYS A 27 -19.50 14.65 -4.85
CA CYS A 27 -18.49 13.60 -4.84
C CYS A 27 -18.67 12.56 -5.94
N VAL A 28 -19.69 12.69 -6.80
CA VAL A 28 -19.82 11.87 -8.01
C VAL A 28 -18.51 11.91 -8.81
N GLY A 29 -17.99 10.73 -9.13
CA GLY A 29 -16.70 10.56 -9.83
C GLY A 29 -15.46 10.48 -8.93
N THR A 30 -15.61 10.58 -7.61
CA THR A 30 -14.49 10.34 -6.66
C THR A 30 -14.35 8.85 -6.41
N ASN A 31 -13.72 8.15 -7.36
CA ASN A 31 -13.24 6.78 -7.24
C ASN A 31 -11.91 6.74 -7.98
N TYR A 32 -10.83 6.90 -7.24
CA TYR A 32 -9.48 6.97 -7.75
C TYR A 32 -8.88 5.57 -7.80
N ASP A 33 -8.22 5.25 -8.91
CA ASP A 33 -7.30 4.11 -8.95
C ASP A 33 -6.01 4.48 -8.19
N ILE A 34 -6.02 4.36 -6.86
CA ILE A 34 -4.91 4.80 -6.01
C ILE A 34 -3.69 3.90 -6.25
N GLN A 35 -2.70 4.42 -6.98
CA GLN A 35 -1.42 3.77 -7.20
C GLN A 35 -0.42 4.20 -6.12
N PHE A 36 0.34 3.26 -5.57
CA PHE A 36 1.27 3.54 -4.47
C PHE A 36 2.49 2.62 -4.48
N THR A 37 3.55 3.05 -3.81
CA THR A 37 4.64 2.19 -3.35
C THR A 37 4.66 2.17 -1.83
N LYS A 38 5.27 1.14 -1.25
CA LYS A 38 5.37 0.98 0.20
C LYS A 38 6.70 0.38 0.62
N ASN A 39 7.11 0.68 1.83
CA ASN A 39 8.25 0.06 2.49
C ASN A 39 7.79 -0.69 3.75
N PRO A 40 8.39 -1.85 4.05
CA PRO A 40 8.13 -2.59 5.27
C PRO A 40 8.54 -1.79 6.50
N ALA A 41 7.96 -2.14 7.64
CA ALA A 41 8.48 -1.73 8.94
C ALA A 41 9.55 -2.74 9.39
N ILE A 42 10.69 -2.26 9.88
CA ILE A 42 11.89 -3.06 10.17
C ILE A 42 12.26 -2.93 11.65
N GLY A 43 12.51 -4.07 12.30
CA GLY A 43 13.07 -4.11 13.65
C GLY A 43 12.06 -3.85 14.77
N GLY A 44 10.79 -4.13 14.53
CA GLY A 44 9.73 -4.00 15.55
C GLY A 44 9.34 -2.58 15.91
N VAL A 45 9.70 -1.59 15.08
CA VAL A 45 9.32 -0.18 15.26
C VAL A 45 8.45 0.31 14.10
N ASN A 46 7.74 1.42 14.32
CA ASN A 46 6.83 2.01 13.33
C ASN A 46 7.60 2.90 12.34
N ASN A 47 8.42 2.31 11.49
CA ASN A 47 9.21 3.02 10.48
C ASN A 47 8.81 2.67 9.04
N GLY A 48 7.69 1.97 8.85
CA GLY A 48 7.14 1.70 7.52
C GLY A 48 6.69 2.97 6.82
N SER A 49 6.52 2.90 5.50
CA SER A 49 6.03 4.03 4.73
C SER A 49 5.19 3.64 3.52
N ILE A 50 4.35 4.57 3.08
CA ILE A 50 3.59 4.51 1.84
C ILE A 50 3.80 5.82 1.11
N THR A 51 4.10 5.74 -0.19
CA THR A 51 4.12 6.90 -1.09
C THR A 51 3.00 6.74 -2.11
N VAL A 52 2.03 7.65 -2.08
CA VAL A 52 0.98 7.70 -3.09
C VAL A 52 1.58 8.25 -4.40
N LEU A 53 1.49 7.47 -5.47
CA LEU A 53 1.97 7.83 -6.81
C LEU A 53 0.87 8.47 -7.65
N TYR A 54 -0.38 8.04 -7.45
CA TYR A 54 -1.55 8.61 -8.10
C TYR A 54 -2.79 8.48 -7.21
N PRO A 55 -3.71 9.46 -7.22
CA PRO A 55 -3.61 10.75 -7.92
C PRO A 55 -2.66 11.73 -7.19
N ARG A 56 -2.15 12.72 -7.93
CA ARG A 56 -1.22 13.77 -7.45
C ARG A 56 -1.71 15.14 -7.88
N GLY A 57 -1.49 16.15 -7.04
CA GLY A 57 -1.82 17.55 -7.33
C GLY A 57 -1.86 18.42 -6.08
N ASP A 58 -1.68 19.72 -6.24
CA ASP A 58 -1.54 20.68 -5.13
C ASP A 58 -2.82 20.87 -4.31
N THR A 59 -3.96 20.47 -4.88
CA THR A 59 -5.27 20.55 -4.25
C THR A 59 -5.68 19.26 -3.54
N LEU A 60 -4.85 18.21 -3.61
CA LEU A 60 -5.07 16.95 -2.93
C LEU A 60 -4.41 16.95 -1.55
N LYS A 61 -5.05 16.27 -0.61
CA LYS A 61 -4.49 15.91 0.69
C LYS A 61 -4.50 14.41 0.87
N TYR A 62 -3.53 13.89 1.60
CA TYR A 62 -3.35 12.49 1.91
C TYR A 62 -3.40 12.33 3.43
N ALA A 63 -4.08 11.29 3.89
CA ALA A 63 -4.10 10.90 5.29
C ALA A 63 -3.92 9.38 5.39
N VAL A 64 -3.48 8.93 6.56
CA VAL A 64 -3.36 7.51 6.87
C VAL A 64 -4.01 7.25 8.21
N ASN A 65 -4.81 6.19 8.28
CA ASN A 65 -5.62 5.85 9.45
C ASN A 65 -6.43 7.08 9.92
N ASN A 66 -6.29 7.46 11.19
CA ASN A 66 -6.93 8.63 11.78
C ASN A 66 -5.99 9.85 11.84
N GLY A 67 -4.90 9.85 11.06
CA GLY A 67 -3.93 10.94 11.04
C GLY A 67 -4.44 12.21 10.36
N THR A 68 -3.79 13.34 10.66
CA THR A 68 -4.11 14.64 10.06
C THR A 68 -3.82 14.65 8.56
N PRO A 69 -4.76 15.13 7.70
CA PRO A 69 -4.50 15.29 6.28
C PRO A 69 -3.33 16.23 5.98
N GLN A 70 -2.42 15.80 5.11
CA GLN A 70 -1.23 16.55 4.69
C GLN A 70 -1.15 16.66 3.16
N GLN A 71 -0.42 17.66 2.65
CA GLN A 71 -0.17 17.80 1.21
C GLN A 71 0.89 16.82 0.70
N SER A 72 1.82 16.42 1.57
CA SER A 72 2.83 15.44 1.21
C SER A 72 2.17 14.07 0.95
N PRO A 73 2.46 13.43 -0.18
CA PRO A 73 1.98 12.07 -0.48
C PRO A 73 2.81 10.98 0.20
N ASN A 74 3.85 11.38 0.95
CA ASN A 74 4.70 10.47 1.71
C ASN A 74 4.15 10.30 3.13
N LEU A 75 3.61 9.12 3.39
CA LEU A 75 3.07 8.70 4.68
C LEU A 75 4.14 7.84 5.37
N THR A 76 4.77 8.36 6.41
CA THR A 76 5.87 7.68 7.13
C THR A 76 5.47 7.37 8.57
N GLY A 77 6.32 6.64 9.29
CA GLY A 77 6.05 6.32 10.69
C GLY A 77 4.98 5.24 10.87
N LEU A 78 4.77 4.39 9.85
CA LEU A 78 3.68 3.43 9.84
C LEU A 78 4.04 2.15 10.59
N ALA A 79 3.10 1.68 11.40
CA ALA A 79 3.19 0.37 12.03
C ALA A 79 2.99 -0.75 10.98
N PRO A 80 3.59 -1.94 11.21
CA PRO A 80 3.19 -3.13 10.47
C PRO A 80 1.70 -3.41 10.60
N GLY A 81 1.11 -3.98 9.56
CA GLY A 81 -0.32 -4.30 9.50
C GLY A 81 -1.09 -3.46 8.48
N ASN A 82 -2.41 -3.55 8.56
CA ASN A 82 -3.31 -2.86 7.64
C ASN A 82 -3.36 -1.37 7.96
N ASN A 83 -2.99 -0.53 6.99
CA ASN A 83 -3.08 0.92 7.08
C ASN A 83 -4.11 1.43 6.06
N ILE A 84 -4.96 2.36 6.48
CA ILE A 84 -6.03 2.93 5.66
C ILE A 84 -5.53 4.22 5.05
N VAL A 85 -5.22 4.23 3.76
CA VAL A 85 -4.78 5.44 3.04
C VAL A 85 -5.98 6.15 2.46
N LYS A 86 -6.09 7.45 2.71
CA LYS A 86 -7.18 8.30 2.24
C LYS A 86 -6.62 9.42 1.37
N VAL A 87 -7.20 9.59 0.18
CA VAL A 87 -6.91 10.71 -0.72
C VAL A 87 -8.12 11.63 -0.75
N ILE A 88 -7.93 12.92 -0.49
CA ILE A 88 -8.99 13.91 -0.28
C ILE A 88 -8.80 15.05 -1.28
N ASN A 89 -9.84 15.41 -2.03
CA ASN A 89 -9.80 16.56 -2.93
C ASN A 89 -10.32 17.86 -2.29
N GLN A 90 -10.20 18.97 -3.01
CA GLN A 90 -10.64 20.29 -2.55
C GLN A 90 -12.14 20.40 -2.22
N LYS A 91 -12.98 19.49 -2.72
CA LYS A 91 -14.42 19.46 -2.45
C LYS A 91 -14.76 18.72 -1.15
N GLY A 92 -13.74 18.19 -0.45
CA GLY A 92 -13.89 17.35 0.73
C GLY A 92 -14.25 15.90 0.42
N CYS A 93 -14.32 15.53 -0.87
CA CYS A 93 -14.56 14.16 -1.29
C CYS A 93 -13.29 13.34 -1.17
N SER A 94 -13.43 12.07 -0.85
CA SER A 94 -12.29 11.21 -0.62
C SER A 94 -12.49 9.81 -1.11
N ASP A 95 -11.40 9.18 -1.51
CA ASP A 95 -11.32 7.75 -1.75
C ASP A 95 -10.28 7.10 -0.83
N THR A 96 -10.43 5.80 -0.60
CA THR A 96 -9.68 5.06 0.42
C THR A 96 -9.21 3.70 -0.08
N ILE A 97 -7.98 3.34 0.26
CA ILE A 97 -7.41 2.01 0.00
C ILE A 97 -6.78 1.43 1.27
N HIS A 98 -6.83 0.11 1.38
CA HIS A 98 -6.17 -0.66 2.43
C HIS A 98 -4.80 -1.12 1.97
N VAL A 99 -3.76 -0.79 2.74
CA VAL A 99 -2.38 -1.14 2.42
C VAL A 99 -1.75 -1.89 3.59
N MET A 100 -1.37 -3.15 3.34
CA MET A 100 -0.63 -3.95 4.32
C MET A 100 0.85 -3.58 4.34
N ILE A 101 1.36 -3.10 5.47
CA ILE A 101 2.79 -2.92 5.74
C ILE A 101 3.34 -4.19 6.39
N ALA A 102 4.36 -4.81 5.77
CA ALA A 102 4.98 -6.01 6.33
C ALA A 102 5.86 -5.68 7.53
N ALA A 103 5.99 -6.63 8.46
CA ALA A 103 6.94 -6.59 9.56
C ALA A 103 8.18 -7.42 9.20
N TYR A 104 9.33 -6.76 9.05
CA TYR A 104 10.60 -7.43 8.79
C TYR A 104 11.53 -7.36 10.00
N GLY A 105 12.27 -8.44 10.23
CA GLY A 105 13.48 -8.44 11.03
C GLY A 105 14.63 -7.78 10.25
N PRO A 106 15.64 -7.22 10.95
CA PRO A 106 16.78 -6.59 10.27
C PRO A 106 17.51 -7.53 9.31
N LYS A 107 17.61 -8.83 9.61
CA LYS A 107 18.35 -9.79 8.78
C LYS A 107 17.56 -10.14 7.51
N TYR A 108 16.26 -10.39 7.62
CA TYR A 108 15.42 -10.57 6.44
C TYR A 108 15.39 -9.31 5.56
N ALA A 109 15.28 -8.12 6.16
CA ALA A 109 15.33 -6.87 5.41
C ALA A 109 16.64 -6.74 4.61
N ALA A 110 17.77 -7.13 5.20
CA ALA A 110 19.06 -7.16 4.51
C ALA A 110 19.05 -8.14 3.31
N VAL A 111 18.46 -9.33 3.46
CA VAL A 111 18.30 -10.30 2.35
C VAL A 111 17.37 -9.78 1.26
N ARG A 112 16.25 -9.12 1.61
CA ARG A 112 15.31 -8.54 0.65
C ARG A 112 15.99 -7.50 -0.26
N GLN A 113 16.91 -6.69 0.28
CA GLN A 113 17.70 -5.76 -0.51
C GLN A 113 18.61 -6.46 -1.53
N LEU A 114 19.18 -7.62 -1.19
CA LEU A 114 19.99 -8.41 -2.12
C LEU A 114 19.16 -8.93 -3.30
N MET A 115 17.88 -9.23 -3.10
CA MET A 115 17.01 -9.69 -4.18
C MET A 115 16.88 -8.64 -5.28
N ILE A 116 16.74 -7.37 -4.91
CA ILE A 116 16.63 -6.26 -5.87
C ILE A 116 17.96 -6.04 -6.60
N GLY A 117 19.09 -6.12 -5.90
CA GLY A 117 20.42 -5.86 -6.48
C GLY A 117 20.99 -6.99 -7.34
N TYR A 118 20.89 -8.24 -6.88
CA TYR A 118 21.56 -9.38 -7.53
C TYR A 118 20.62 -10.32 -8.27
N CYS A 119 19.40 -10.52 -7.77
CA CYS A 119 18.48 -11.55 -8.26
C CYS A 119 17.43 -11.01 -9.26
N GLY A 120 17.21 -9.69 -9.21
CA GLY A 120 16.18 -8.96 -9.95
C GLY A 120 16.03 -9.34 -11.42
N PRO A 121 17.11 -9.30 -12.22
CA PRO A 121 17.02 -9.54 -13.66
C PRO A 121 16.46 -10.91 -14.08
N CYS A 122 16.55 -11.92 -13.21
CA CYS A 122 16.23 -13.31 -13.57
C CYS A 122 15.10 -13.93 -12.74
N HIS A 123 14.93 -13.46 -11.50
CA HIS A 123 14.05 -14.08 -10.51
C HIS A 123 12.96 -13.14 -9.98
N LEU A 124 12.90 -11.87 -10.43
CA LEU A 124 11.84 -10.92 -10.07
C LEU A 124 11.02 -10.49 -11.30
N ASN A 125 9.89 -9.84 -11.07
CA ASN A 125 8.92 -9.35 -12.06
C ASN A 125 8.38 -10.47 -12.96
N GLY A 126 8.01 -11.60 -12.37
CA GLY A 126 7.60 -12.80 -13.10
C GLY A 126 8.76 -13.67 -13.59
N GLY A 127 10.00 -13.18 -13.51
CA GLY A 127 11.21 -13.93 -13.83
C GLY A 127 11.30 -15.22 -13.00
N SER A 128 11.55 -16.35 -13.67
CA SER A 128 11.53 -17.68 -13.04
C SER A 128 12.70 -18.56 -13.51
N SER A 129 13.82 -17.95 -13.87
CA SER A 129 15.03 -18.67 -14.30
C SER A 129 15.39 -19.79 -13.31
N GLY A 130 15.69 -20.99 -13.81
CA GLY A 130 15.95 -22.14 -12.96
C GLY A 130 14.77 -22.57 -12.08
N GLY A 131 13.54 -22.23 -12.47
CA GLY A 131 12.29 -22.60 -11.79
C GLY A 131 12.03 -21.84 -10.49
N LYS A 132 12.71 -20.71 -10.25
CA LYS A 132 12.56 -19.93 -9.02
C LYS A 132 12.15 -18.50 -9.35
N ASN A 133 10.94 -18.13 -8.94
CA ASN A 133 10.47 -16.75 -8.84
C ASN A 133 10.55 -16.33 -7.36
N LEU A 134 11.12 -15.15 -7.10
CA LEU A 134 11.42 -14.60 -5.78
C LEU A 134 10.68 -13.27 -5.54
N ASP A 135 9.57 -13.01 -6.24
CA ASP A 135 8.80 -11.76 -6.14
C ASP A 135 8.21 -11.55 -4.75
N THR A 136 7.76 -12.64 -4.13
CA THR A 136 7.04 -12.59 -2.86
C THR A 136 7.94 -12.95 -1.68
N ASP A 137 7.59 -12.40 -0.53
CA ASP A 137 8.24 -12.76 0.74
C ASP A 137 8.17 -14.26 1.02
N SER A 138 7.00 -14.87 0.79
CA SER A 138 6.79 -16.30 0.95
C SER A 138 7.68 -17.13 0.01
N SER A 139 7.87 -16.70 -1.25
CA SER A 139 8.75 -17.41 -2.19
C SER A 139 10.23 -17.31 -1.83
N ILE A 140 10.66 -16.18 -1.25
CA ILE A 140 12.04 -16.00 -0.75
C ILE A 140 12.26 -16.92 0.45
N VAL A 141 11.37 -16.87 1.44
CA VAL A 141 11.42 -17.74 2.62
C VAL A 141 11.41 -19.21 2.21
N ALA A 142 10.51 -19.64 1.34
CA ALA A 142 10.42 -21.02 0.87
C ALA A 142 11.62 -21.48 0.03
N SER A 143 12.46 -20.55 -0.44
CA SER A 143 13.66 -20.85 -1.23
C SER A 143 14.96 -20.62 -0.45
N TRP A 144 14.90 -20.47 0.88
CA TRP A 144 16.05 -20.16 1.74
C TRP A 144 17.23 -21.13 1.51
N ASP A 145 16.92 -22.41 1.35
CA ASP A 145 17.89 -23.50 1.18
C ASP A 145 18.62 -23.35 -0.16
N ARG A 146 17.86 -23.06 -1.23
CA ARG A 146 18.37 -22.84 -2.58
C ARG A 146 19.19 -21.55 -2.64
N ILE A 147 18.73 -20.49 -1.98
CA ILE A 147 19.45 -19.22 -1.90
C ILE A 147 20.79 -19.43 -1.19
N ARG A 148 20.81 -20.12 -0.04
CA ARG A 148 22.05 -20.42 0.70
C ARG A 148 23.00 -21.28 -0.12
N ILE A 149 22.53 -22.43 -0.62
CA ILE A 149 23.40 -23.41 -1.27
C ILE A 149 24.03 -22.86 -2.56
N ARG A 150 23.34 -21.98 -3.29
CA ARG A 150 23.81 -21.41 -4.57
C ARG A 150 24.58 -20.11 -4.40
N CYS A 151 24.10 -19.20 -3.55
CA CYS A 151 24.70 -17.87 -3.43
C CYS A 151 25.85 -17.83 -2.40
N VAL A 152 25.77 -18.66 -1.35
CA VAL A 152 26.79 -18.74 -0.31
C VAL A 152 27.76 -19.90 -0.58
N ASN A 153 27.24 -21.12 -0.71
CA ASN A 153 28.09 -22.33 -0.82
C ASN A 153 28.57 -22.60 -2.27
N GLY A 154 27.89 -22.06 -3.27
CA GLY A 154 28.26 -22.22 -4.68
C GLY A 154 28.01 -23.59 -5.29
N LEU A 155 27.08 -24.39 -4.75
CA LEU A 155 26.85 -25.76 -5.20
C LEU A 155 25.55 -25.93 -5.99
N PRO A 156 25.55 -26.64 -7.13
CA PRO A 156 26.73 -27.11 -7.88
C PRO A 156 27.56 -26.01 -8.56
N THR A 157 27.03 -24.79 -8.64
CA THR A 157 27.67 -23.59 -9.20
C THR A 157 27.17 -22.35 -8.47
N PHE A 158 27.94 -21.27 -8.48
CA PHE A 158 27.52 -20.01 -7.88
C PHE A 158 26.36 -19.36 -8.62
N MET A 159 25.51 -18.66 -7.85
CA MET A 159 24.55 -17.69 -8.36
C MET A 159 24.79 -16.33 -7.69
N PRO A 160 24.69 -15.21 -8.44
CA PRO A 160 24.55 -15.12 -9.89
C PRO A 160 25.76 -15.68 -10.67
N GLN A 161 25.54 -16.15 -11.92
CA GLN A 161 26.60 -16.75 -12.75
C GLN A 161 27.59 -15.71 -13.31
N ASN A 162 27.15 -14.47 -13.49
CA ASN A 162 27.96 -13.37 -14.07
C ASN A 162 28.65 -12.49 -13.01
N GLY A 163 28.72 -12.97 -11.76
CA GLY A 163 29.30 -12.22 -10.65
C GLY A 163 28.73 -12.74 -9.33
N GLN A 164 29.62 -13.12 -8.42
CA GLN A 164 29.21 -13.61 -7.11
C GLN A 164 28.84 -12.45 -6.19
N LEU A 165 28.01 -12.74 -5.18
CA LEU A 165 27.82 -11.84 -4.04
C LEU A 165 29.17 -11.58 -3.34
N THR A 166 29.31 -10.38 -2.78
CA THR A 166 30.43 -10.05 -1.90
C THR A 166 30.43 -10.93 -0.65
N ALA A 167 31.57 -11.01 0.06
CA ALA A 167 31.65 -11.73 1.33
C ALA A 167 30.63 -11.20 2.37
N ILE A 168 30.44 -9.87 2.42
CA ILE A 168 29.48 -9.21 3.30
C ILE A 168 28.04 -9.62 2.94
N ASP A 169 27.71 -9.68 1.65
CA ASP A 169 26.36 -10.06 1.22
C ASP A 169 26.06 -11.54 1.42
N LYS A 170 27.06 -12.41 1.24
CA LYS A 170 26.97 -13.83 1.62
C LYS A 170 26.75 -14.00 3.13
N GLN A 171 27.35 -13.13 3.95
CA GLN A 171 27.16 -13.16 5.40
C GLN A 171 25.71 -12.78 5.78
N LYS A 172 25.11 -11.77 5.15
CA LYS A 172 23.70 -11.41 5.39
C LYS A 172 22.75 -12.59 5.18
N ILE A 173 22.95 -13.37 4.10
CA ILE A 173 22.16 -14.59 3.85
C ILE A 173 22.42 -15.62 4.94
N THR A 174 23.68 -15.86 5.30
CA THR A 174 24.06 -16.81 6.34
C THR A 174 23.42 -16.48 7.68
N ASP A 175 23.46 -15.21 8.08
CA ASP A 175 22.91 -14.72 9.35
C ASP A 175 21.39 -14.88 9.41
N TRP A 176 20.69 -14.54 8.32
CA TRP A 176 19.25 -14.71 8.22
C TRP A 176 18.84 -16.20 8.27
N VAL A 177 19.55 -17.07 7.55
CA VAL A 177 19.26 -18.51 7.59
C VAL A 177 19.53 -19.10 8.98
N ASN A 178 20.64 -18.72 9.62
CA ASN A 178 20.97 -19.16 10.97
C ASN A 178 19.99 -18.63 12.02
N ALA A 179 19.36 -17.48 11.78
CA ALA A 179 18.26 -16.94 12.60
C ALA A 179 16.91 -17.63 12.34
N GLY A 180 16.87 -18.66 11.48
CA GLY A 180 15.66 -19.43 11.23
C GLY A 180 14.86 -18.96 10.02
N HIS A 181 15.45 -18.19 9.09
CA HIS A 181 14.92 -17.91 7.75
C HIS A 181 13.48 -17.38 7.72
N ARG A 182 13.12 -16.56 8.71
CA ARG A 182 11.76 -15.99 8.89
C ARG A 182 11.70 -14.56 8.36
N LEU A 183 10.50 -14.01 8.22
CA LEU A 183 10.33 -12.59 7.90
C LEU A 183 10.74 -11.70 9.07
N THR A 184 10.50 -12.16 10.29
CA THR A 184 10.84 -11.49 11.55
C THR A 184 11.98 -12.22 12.23
N ASP A 185 13.00 -11.50 12.69
CA ASP A 185 14.21 -12.01 13.34
C ASP A 185 14.79 -10.97 14.30
#